data_AF-A0A349ER03-F1
#
_entry.id   AF-A0A349ER03-F1
#
_cell.length_a   1.000
_cell.length_b   1.000
_cell.length_c   1.000
_cell.angle_alpha   90.00
_cell.angle_beta   90.00
_cell.angle_gamma   90.00
#
_symmetry.space_group_name_H-M   'P 1'
#
loop_
_entity.id
_entity.type
_entity.pdbx_description
1 polymer ?
#
loop_
_entity_poly.entity_id
_entity_poly.type
_entity_poly.pdbx_seq_one_letter_code
_entity_poly.pdbx_strand_id
1 'polypeptide(L)' 'MFDGFREECGVFGIYGHPDAANLTYLGLYALQHRGQEAAGIVSSDGKELF' A
#
# COMPACT_ATOMS: atom_id res chain seq x y z
N MET A 1 -15.48 27.97 7.77
CA MET A 1 -15.20 27.08 6.63
C MET A 1 -13.87 26.41 6.89
N PHE A 2 -13.89 25.31 7.63
CA PHE A 2 -12.73 24.43 7.85
C PHE A 2 -13.26 23.01 7.67
N ASP A 3 -13.53 22.65 6.42
CA ASP A 3 -13.73 21.25 6.07
C ASP A 3 -12.39 20.79 5.49
N GLY A 4 -11.50 20.36 6.37
CA GLY A 4 -10.22 19.81 5.97
C GLY A 4 -10.51 18.48 5.29
N PHE A 5 -10.22 18.38 4.00
CA PHE A 5 -10.02 17.08 3.37
C PHE A 5 -9.01 16.33 4.24
N ARG A 6 -9.47 15.35 5.00
CA ARG A 6 -8.57 14.37 5.61
C ARG A 6 -8.11 13.50 4.45
N GLU A 7 -7.01 13.89 3.82
CA GLU A 7 -6.27 13.02 2.92
C GLU A 7 -5.74 11.86 3.75
N GLU A 8 -6.59 10.86 3.96
CA GLU A 8 -6.23 9.65 4.67
C GLU A 8 -5.45 8.77 3.68
N CYS A 9 -4.19 8.45 3.99
CA CYS A 9 -3.35 7.60 3.15
C CYS A 9 -3.92 6.17 2.96
N GLY A 10 -3.63 5.56 1.81
CA GLY A 10 -3.89 4.15 1.48
C GLY A 10 -2.98 3.17 2.24
N VAL A 11 -3.52 2.08 2.78
CA VAL A 11 -2.73 0.93 3.28
C VAL A 11 -3.29 -0.38 2.73
N PHE A 12 -2.40 -1.30 2.37
CA PHE A 12 -2.73 -2.63 1.89
C PHE A 12 -1.69 -3.63 2.40
N GLY A 13 -2.10 -4.87 2.70
CA GLY A 13 -1.20 -5.92 3.15
C GLY A 13 -1.68 -7.30 2.75
N ILE A 14 -0.73 -8.20 2.53
CA ILE A 14 -0.97 -9.60 2.17
C ILE A 14 0.07 -10.48 2.89
N TYR A 15 -0.34 -11.68 3.28
CA TYR A 15 0.50 -12.61 4.02
C TYR A 15 0.36 -14.03 3.48
N GLY A 16 1.46 -14.79 3.48
CA GLY A 16 1.46 -16.20 3.11
C GLY A 16 1.22 -16.48 1.61
N HIS A 17 1.50 -15.52 0.74
CA HIS A 17 1.34 -15.67 -0.71
C HIS A 17 2.68 -15.49 -1.44
N PRO A 18 3.06 -16.37 -2.39
CA PRO A 18 4.32 -16.24 -3.12
C PRO A 18 4.43 -14.90 -3.87
N ASP A 19 3.30 -14.38 -4.40
CA ASP A 19 3.25 -13.09 -5.10
C ASP A 19 2.87 -11.90 -4.20
N ALA A 20 3.20 -11.95 -2.90
CA ALA A 20 2.81 -10.92 -1.93
C ALA A 20 3.18 -9.49 -2.36
N ALA A 21 4.38 -9.27 -2.88
CA ALA A 21 4.82 -7.95 -3.33
C ALA A 21 3.99 -7.43 -4.51
N ASN A 22 3.74 -8.26 -5.52
CA ASN A 22 2.98 -7.87 -6.70
C ASN A 22 1.49 -7.63 -6.38
N LEU A 23 0.90 -8.47 -5.53
CA LEU A 23 -0.47 -8.27 -5.08
C LEU A 23 -0.61 -7.01 -4.21
N THR A 24 0.41 -6.68 -3.41
CA THR A 24 0.45 -5.40 -2.69
C THR A 24 0.51 -4.21 -3.64
N TYR A 25 1.30 -4.29 -4.72
CA TYR A 25 1.32 -3.27 -5.76
C TYR A 25 -0.06 -3.06 -6.40
N LEU A 26 -0.73 -4.14 -6.80
CA LEU A 26 -2.07 -4.05 -7.39
C LEU A 26 -3.11 -3.53 -6.40
N GLY A 27 -2.99 -3.92 -5.12
CA GLY A 27 -3.84 -3.42 -4.04
C GLY A 27 -3.68 -1.91 -3.82
N LEU A 28 -2.43 -1.42 -3.76
CA LEU A 28 -2.16 0.01 -3.66
C LEU A 28 -2.61 0.78 -4.91
N TYR A 29 -2.45 0.21 -6.10
CA TYR A 29 -2.96 0.80 -7.34
C TYR A 29 -4.48 0.98 -7.31
N ALA A 30 -5.22 -0.02 -6.80
CA ALA A 30 -6.67 0.11 -6.62
C ALA A 30 -7.04 1.21 -5.61
N LEU A 31 -6.16 1.50 -4.65
CA LEU A 31 -6.30 2.57 -3.66
C LEU A 31 -5.71 3.91 -4.10
N GLN A 32 -5.22 4.05 -5.35
CA GLN A 32 -4.54 5.26 -5.83
C GLN A 32 -5.38 6.54 -5.69
N HIS A 33 -6.71 6.41 -5.71
CA HIS A 33 -7.65 7.52 -5.51
C HIS A 33 -7.59 8.14 -4.09
N ARG A 34 -6.86 7.52 -3.15
CA ARG A 34 -6.68 8.02 -1.77
C ARG A 34 -5.43 8.89 -1.57
N GLY A 35 -4.55 8.96 -2.56
CA GLY A 35 -3.36 9.82 -2.50
C GLY A 35 -2.42 9.53 -3.66
N GLN A 36 -1.92 10.57 -4.33
CA GLN A 36 -1.12 10.47 -5.57
C GLN A 36 0.32 10.96 -5.41
N GLU A 37 0.66 11.46 -4.22
CA GLU A 37 1.97 12.08 -3.94
C GLU A 37 3.10 11.05 -3.81
N ALA A 38 2.83 9.88 -3.23
CA ALA A 38 3.81 8.81 -3.02
C ALA A 38 3.14 7.46 -2.75
N ALA A 39 3.91 6.38 -2.97
CA ALA A 39 3.58 5.02 -2.53
C ALA A 39 4.87 4.26 -2.17
N GLY A 40 4.76 3.29 -1.28
CA GLY A 40 5.87 2.42 -0.87
C GLY A 40 5.40 1.01 -0.54
N ILE A 41 6.26 0.04 -0.78
CA ILE A 41 6.01 -1.39 -0.52
C ILE A 41 7.24 -1.94 0.21
N VAL A 42 7.01 -2.75 1.23
CA VAL A 42 8.02 -3.60 1.86
C VAL A 42 7.48 -5.03 1.85
N SER A 43 8.34 -5.99 1.53
CA SER A 43 8.00 -7.43 1.51
C SER A 43 8.99 -8.24 2.33
N SER A 44 8.66 -9.49 2.66
CA SER A 44 9.53 -10.39 3.42
C SER A 44 9.42 -11.82 2.93
N ASP A 45 10.55 -12.53 2.93
CA ASP A 45 10.61 -13.98 2.77
C ASP A 45 10.52 -14.73 4.12
N GLY A 46 10.30 -14.00 5.22
CA GLY A 46 10.30 -14.50 6.58
C GLY A 46 11.68 -14.49 7.26
N LYS A 47 12.74 -14.08 6.56
CA LYS A 47 14.10 -13.90 7.09
C LYS A 47 14.58 -12.47 6.94
N GLU A 48 14.35 -11.88 5.78
CA GLU A 48 14.79 -10.53 5.42
C GLU A 48 13.61 -9.67 4.96
N LEU A 49 13.82 -8.35 4.95
CA LEU A 49 12.90 -7.36 4.41
C LEU A 49 13.46 -6.79 3.11
N PHE A 50 12.59 -6.61 2.12
CA PHE A 50 12.90 -6.08 0.79
C PHE A 50 12.01 -4.88 0.47
#